data_AF-A0A821C9C6-F1
#
_entry.id   AF-A0A821C9C6-F1
#
_cell.length_a   1.000
_cell.length_b   1.000
_cell.length_c   1.000
_cell.angle_alpha   90.00
_cell.angle_beta   90.00
_cell.angle_gamma   90.00
#
_symmetry.space_group_name_H-M   'P 1'
#
loop_
_entity.id
_entity.type
_entity.pdbx_description
1 polymer ?
#
loop_
_entity_poly.entity_id
_entity_poly.type
_entity_poly.pdbx_seq_one_letter_code
_entity_poly.pdbx_strand_id
1 'polypeptide(L)' 'MINKALLNGEFIYRISDEDINNDDVVVCTVKRGTAIFFPDTLVHGSTSNIAQKDRYTLISTYHAPANDEKFDFDFPARE' A
#
# COMPACT_ATOMS: atom_id res chain seq x y z
N MET A 1 -0.42 14.18 -3.19
CA MET A 1 0.21 14.54 -1.90
C MET A 1 1.62 13.98 -1.94
N ILE A 2 2.65 14.82 -2.07
CA ILE A 2 4.03 14.35 -2.31
C ILE A 2 4.66 13.98 -0.96
N ASN A 3 4.85 12.67 -0.74
CA ASN A 3 5.47 12.15 0.47
C ASN A 3 6.98 12.47 0.47
N LYS A 4 7.44 13.20 1.49
CA LYS A 4 8.86 13.54 1.67
C LYS A 4 9.53 12.48 2.54
N ALA A 5 10.38 11.66 1.94
CA ALA A 5 11.25 10.75 2.69
C ALA A 5 12.25 11.56 3.53
N LEU A 6 12.52 11.14 4.77
CA LEU A 6 13.59 11.72 5.57
C LEU A 6 14.96 11.31 5.01
N LEU A 7 15.97 12.16 5.24
CA LEU A 7 17.36 11.94 4.77
C LEU A 7 18.00 10.66 5.32
N ASN A 8 17.46 10.09 6.39
CA ASN A 8 17.90 8.82 6.99
C ASN A 8 17.14 7.59 6.46
N GLY A 9 16.22 7.76 5.50
CA GLY A 9 15.38 6.68 4.98
C GLY A 9 14.16 6.33 5.84
N GLU A 10 13.87 7.12 6.89
CA GLU A 10 12.70 6.90 7.73
C GLU A 10 11.43 7.58 7.18
N PHE A 11 10.29 6.97 7.49
CA PHE A 11 8.96 7.51 7.22
C PHE A 11 8.56 8.44 8.37
N ILE A 12 8.09 9.65 8.05
CA ILE A 12 7.74 10.69 9.05
C ILE A 12 6.51 10.30 9.88
N TYR A 13 5.62 9.49 9.32
CA TYR A 13 4.35 9.12 9.94
C TYR A 13 4.36 7.63 10.25
N ARG A 14 4.41 7.30 11.54
CA ARG A 14 4.27 5.94 12.07
C ARG A 14 3.03 5.90 12.94
N ILE A 15 2.17 4.93 12.69
CA ILE A 15 1.08 4.57 13.60
C ILE A 15 1.71 3.68 14.67
N SER A 16 1.56 4.06 15.94
CA SER A 16 2.03 3.24 17.06
C SER A 16 1.04 2.11 17.34
N ASP A 17 1.48 1.05 18.01
CA ASP A 17 0.57 -0.05 18.39
C ASP A 17 -0.55 0.45 19.33
N GLU A 18 -0.31 1.53 20.05
CA GLU A 18 -1.27 2.20 20.95
C GLU A 18 -2.38 2.94 20.18
N ASP A 19 -2.11 3.36 18.95
CA ASP A 19 -3.08 4.01 18.06
C ASP A 19 -3.96 2.99 17.31
N ILE A 20 -3.60 1.71 17.35
CA ILE A 20 -4.32 0.63 16.65
C ILE A 20 -5.37 0.04 17.59
N ASN A 21 -6.65 0.25 17.27
CA ASN A 21 -7.71 -0.54 17.86
C ASN A 21 -7.74 -1.94 17.23
N ASN A 22 -7.40 -2.96 18.01
CA ASN A 22 -7.35 -4.35 17.53
C ASN A 22 -8.71 -4.89 17.08
N ASP A 23 -9.82 -4.34 17.57
CA ASP A 23 -11.16 -4.73 17.16
C ASP A 23 -11.50 -4.30 15.73
N ASP A 24 -10.78 -3.30 15.20
CA ASP A 24 -10.94 -2.79 13.83
C ASP A 24 -9.99 -3.48 12.84
N VAL A 25 -9.09 -4.35 13.32
CA VAL A 25 -8.09 -5.03 12.48
C VAL A 25 -8.70 -6.23 11.77
N VAL A 26 -8.69 -6.18 10.44
CA VAL A 26 -9.13 -7.29 9.59
C VAL A 26 -7.93 -8.00 8.97
N VAL A 27 -7.75 -9.28 9.32
CA VAL A 27 -6.70 -10.13 8.72
C VAL A 27 -7.21 -10.79 7.43
N CYS A 28 -6.71 -10.32 6.30
CA CYS A 28 -7.06 -10.86 4.98
C CYS A 28 -6.22 -12.11 4.64
N THR A 29 -6.84 -13.28 4.73
CA THR A 29 -6.23 -14.53 4.24
C THR A 29 -6.46 -14.68 2.75
N VAL A 30 -5.38 -14.73 1.96
CA VAL A 30 -5.42 -14.81 0.50
C VAL A 30 -4.90 -16.14 -0.03
N LYS A 31 -5.46 -16.60 -1.14
CA LYS A 31 -4.97 -17.77 -1.87
C LYS A 31 -4.01 -17.31 -2.96
N ARG A 32 -3.13 -18.20 -3.42
CA ARG A 32 -2.30 -17.91 -4.60
C ARG A 32 -3.20 -17.58 -5.79
N GLY A 33 -2.93 -16.46 -6.46
CA GLY A 33 -3.69 -16.00 -7.62
C GLY A 33 -4.90 -15.12 -7.30
N THR A 34 -5.22 -14.88 -6.03
CA THR A 34 -6.20 -13.84 -5.65
C THR A 34 -5.53 -12.49 -5.45
N ALA A 35 -6.28 -11.41 -5.68
CA ALA A 35 -5.85 -10.04 -5.44
C ALA A 35 -6.70 -9.38 -4.34
N ILE A 36 -6.08 -8.44 -3.61
CA ILE A 36 -6.78 -7.51 -2.72
C ILE A 36 -6.74 -6.15 -3.41
N PHE A 37 -7.90 -5.49 -3.49
CA PHE A 37 -8.02 -4.12 -3.96
C PHE A 37 -8.34 -3.23 -2.77
N PHE A 38 -7.55 -2.19 -2.58
CA PHE A 38 -7.75 -1.21 -1.52
C PHE A 38 -7.32 0.18 -2.00
N PRO A 39 -7.92 1.26 -1.47
CA PRO A 39 -7.47 2.61 -1.76
C PRO A 39 -6.11 2.86 -1.10
N ASP A 40 -5.25 3.64 -1.73
CA ASP A 40 -3.88 3.92 -1.25
C ASP A 40 -3.87 4.61 0.13
N THR A 41 -4.98 5.24 0.52
CA THR A 41 -5.18 5.85 1.84
C THR A 41 -5.58 4.87 2.94
N LEU A 42 -5.86 3.61 2.62
CA LEU A 42 -6.21 2.61 3.63
C LEU A 42 -5.00 2.30 4.49
N VAL A 43 -5.14 2.41 5.81
CA VAL A 43 -4.11 1.94 6.74
C VAL A 43 -4.03 0.42 6.64
N HIS A 44 -2.88 -0.09 6.21
CA HIS A 44 -2.65 -1.53 6.03
C HIS A 44 -1.21 -1.90 6.35
N GLY A 45 -1.00 -3.18 6.64
CA GLY A 45 0.30 -3.73 7.02
C GLY A 45 0.39 -5.22 6.73
N SER A 46 1.54 -5.81 7.07
CA SER A 46 1.79 -7.24 6.94
C SER A 46 1.98 -7.89 8.30
N THR A 47 1.38 -9.05 8.49
CA THR A 47 1.68 -9.93 9.63
C THR A 47 3.08 -10.53 9.48
N SER A 48 3.72 -10.87 10.60
CA SER A 48 4.96 -11.65 10.62
C SER A 48 4.81 -12.95 9.84
N ASN A 49 5.85 -13.31 9.08
CA ASN A 49 5.85 -14.58 8.36
C ASN A 49 6.22 -15.72 9.31
N ILE A 50 5.21 -16.53 9.68
CA ILE A 50 5.39 -17.72 10.52
C ILE A 50 5.47 -19.01 9.71
N ALA A 51 5.17 -18.95 8.41
CA ALA A 51 5.41 -20.06 7.51
C ALA A 51 6.91 -20.06 7.19
N GLN A 52 7.61 -21.18 7.38
CA GLN A 52 9.03 -21.32 7.06
C GLN A 52 9.32 -21.34 5.54
N LYS A 53 8.62 -20.48 4.79
CA LYS A 53 8.63 -20.35 3.34
C LYS A 53 8.42 -18.89 3.00
N ASP A 54 9.00 -18.45 1.88
CA ASP A 54 8.82 -17.09 1.40
C ASP A 54 7.38 -16.83 0.94
N ARG A 55 6.94 -15.59 1.15
CA ARG A 55 5.67 -15.07 0.64
C ARG A 55 5.96 -14.02 -0.41
N TYR A 56 5.62 -14.31 -1.66
CA TYR A 56 5.74 -13.36 -2.77
C TYR A 56 4.40 -12.68 -3.05
N THR A 57 4.47 -11.39 -3.40
CA THR A 57 3.32 -10.61 -3.86
C THR A 57 3.71 -9.75 -5.06
N LEU A 58 2.75 -9.46 -5.92
CA LEU A 58 2.88 -8.46 -6.98
C LEU A 58 2.00 -7.29 -6.60
N ILE A 59 2.54 -6.08 -6.72
CA ILE A 59 1.81 -4.84 -6.42
C ILE A 59 1.69 -4.07 -7.73
N SER A 60 0.45 -3.72 -8.07
CA SER A 60 0.13 -2.84 -9.19
C SER A 60 -0.74 -1.72 -8.67
N THR A 61 -0.21 -0.51 -8.73
CA THR A 61 -0.93 0.69 -8.30
C THR A 61 -1.62 1.30 -9.51
N TYR A 62 -2.91 1.57 -9.36
CA TYR A 62 -3.71 2.23 -10.38
C TYR A 62 -4.17 3.58 -9.83
N HIS A 63 -4.07 4.62 -10.63
CA HIS A 63 -4.69 5.90 -10.34
C HIS A 63 -5.33 6.45 -11.61
N ALA A 64 -6.35 7.26 -11.43
CA ALA A 64 -6.85 8.06 -12.54
C ALA A 64 -5.75 9.04 -12.96
N PRO A 65 -5.58 9.31 -14.26
CA PRO A 65 -4.65 10.32 -14.70
C PRO A 65 -5.04 11.68 -14.09
N ALA A 66 -4.16 12.24 -13.26
CA ALA A 66 -4.32 13.57 -12.69
C ALA A 66 -4.00 14.60 -13.78
N ASN A 67 -4.76 15.69 -13.88
CA ASN A 67 -4.57 16.71 -14.93
C ASN A 67 -3.23 17.46 -14.83
N ASP A 68 -2.55 17.37 -13.69
CA ASP A 68 -1.41 18.20 -13.31
C ASP A 68 -0.12 17.41 -13.01
N GLU A 69 -0.13 16.08 -13.10
CA GLU A 69 1.07 15.27 -12.89
C GLU A 69 1.79 14.97 -14.21
N LYS A 70 3.08 15.33 -14.28
CA LYS A 70 3.90 15.12 -15.49
C LYS A 70 4.03 13.66 -15.89
N PHE A 71 3.99 12.75 -14.92
CA PHE A 71 4.05 11.30 -15.12
C PHE A 71 2.81 10.77 -15.86
N ASP A 72 1.68 11.47 -15.78
CA ASP A 72 0.39 11.01 -16.30
C ASP A 72 0.16 11.37 -17.76
N PHE A 73 1.01 12.24 -18.34
CA PHE A 73 0.91 12.61 -19.76
C PHE A 73 1.16 11.44 -20.71
N ASP A 74 1.93 10.43 -20.29
CA ASP A 74 2.28 9.29 -21.14
C ASP A 74 1.32 8.10 -20.98
N PHE A 75 0.31 8.20 -20.12
CA PHE A 75 -0.65 7.10 -19.93
C PHE A 75 -1.71 7.09 -21.04
N PRO A 76 -1.82 6.00 -21.83
CA PRO A 76 -2.74 5.93 -22.96
C PRO A 76 -4.23 5.90 -22.57
N ALA A 77 -4.56 5.77 -21.28
CA ALA A 77 -5.93 5.67 -20.77
C ALA A 77 -6.59 7.05 -20.48
N ARG A 78 -6.07 8.14 -21.06
CA ARG A 78 -6.62 9.49 -20.91
C ARG A 78 -7.80 9.83 -21.81
N GLU A 79 -8.10 8.99 -22.82
CA GLU A 79 -9.21 9.17 -23.78
C GLU A 79 -10.06 7.91 -23.94
#